data_AF-A0A7V4Y3J3-F1
#
_entry.id   AF-A0A7V4Y3J3-F1
#
_cell.length_a   1.000
_cell.length_b   1.000
_cell.length_c   1.000
_cell.angle_alpha   90.00
_cell.angle_beta   90.00
_cell.angle_gamma   90.00
#
_symmetry.space_group_name_H-M   'P 1'
#
loop_
_entity.id
_entity.type
_entity.pdbx_description
1 polymer ?
#
loop_
_entity_poly.entity_id
_entity_poly.type
_entity_poly.pdbx_seq_one_letter_code
_entity_poly.pdbx_strand_id
1 'polypeptide(L)'
;MASLSQSDEIKPRPYMNPYLAGIGLGLVLLASFVIMGRGLGASGAFSSAAAWLVQQVAPLHAASNTFYREYLGDGTVHPLKDWLVFEVLGLFIGGFISAKLAHRVKGGVEKGPRISSGLRLLLAFLGGGI
;
A
#
# COMPACT_ATOMS: atom_id res chain seq x y z
N MET A 1 10.41 19.54 47.84
CA MET A 1 9.90 20.10 46.57
C MET A 1 9.96 19.00 45.53
N ALA A 2 8.79 18.49 45.14
CA ALA A 2 8.62 17.35 44.26
C ALA A 2 9.19 17.63 42.86
N SER A 3 10.07 16.74 42.39
CA SER A 3 10.59 16.78 41.03
C SER A 3 9.46 16.53 40.04
N LEU A 4 9.30 17.49 39.15
CA LEU A 4 8.25 17.61 38.14
C LEU A 4 8.17 16.39 37.21
N SER A 5 6.93 15.92 37.03
CA SER A 5 6.36 15.28 35.83
C SER A 5 7.33 14.49 34.95
N GLN A 6 7.42 13.18 35.21
CA GLN A 6 7.84 12.20 34.23
C GLN A 6 6.80 12.25 33.10
N SER A 7 7.14 12.85 31.96
CA SER A 7 6.32 12.74 30.76
C SER A 7 6.28 11.26 30.38
N ASP A 8 5.11 10.63 30.46
CA ASP A 8 4.88 9.27 29.99
C ASP A 8 5.29 9.18 28.52
N GLU A 9 6.52 8.73 28.27
CA GLU A 9 7.00 8.47 26.93
C GLU A 9 6.19 7.30 26.37
N ILE A 10 5.30 7.59 25.42
CA ILE A 10 4.43 6.58 24.83
C ILE A 10 5.28 5.60 24.03
N LYS A 11 5.60 4.45 24.63
CA LYS A 11 6.42 3.41 24.01
C LYS A 11 5.63 2.61 22.97
N PRO A 12 6.27 2.16 21.87
CA PRO A 12 5.64 1.27 20.91
C PRO A 12 5.12 0.01 21.57
N ARG A 13 3.91 -0.42 21.22
CA ARG A 13 3.36 -1.70 21.71
C ARG A 13 4.19 -2.89 21.20
N PRO A 14 4.25 -4.03 21.92
CA PRO A 14 4.88 -5.25 21.42
C PRO A 14 4.26 -5.73 20.10
N TYR A 15 5.04 -6.44 19.28
CA TYR A 15 4.51 -7.08 18.07
C TYR A 15 3.61 -8.26 18.45
N MET A 16 2.59 -8.50 17.62
CA MET A 16 1.74 -9.67 17.75
C MET A 16 2.53 -10.94 17.45
N ASN A 17 2.14 -12.07 18.08
CA ASN A 17 2.72 -13.38 17.77
C ASN A 17 2.62 -13.64 16.24
N PRO A 18 3.72 -13.98 15.55
CA PRO A 18 3.73 -14.15 14.10
C PRO A 18 2.76 -15.23 13.61
N TYR A 19 2.47 -16.25 14.40
CA TYR A 19 1.49 -17.28 14.03
C TYR A 19 0.06 -16.74 14.05
N LEU A 20 -0.29 -15.90 15.04
CA LEU A 20 -1.60 -15.25 15.09
C LEU A 20 -1.75 -14.23 13.96
N ALA A 21 -0.69 -13.48 13.65
CA ALA A 21 -0.64 -12.59 12.49
C ALA A 21 -0.84 -13.34 11.18
N GLY A 22 -0.14 -14.48 11.04
CA GLY A 22 -0.26 -15.35 9.87
C GLY A 22 -1.66 -15.94 9.70
N ILE A 23 -2.28 -16.42 10.78
CA ILE A 23 -3.68 -16.90 10.75
C ILE A 23 -4.62 -15.77 10.34
N GLY A 24 -4.47 -14.57 10.93
CA GLY A 24 -5.27 -13.40 10.55
C GLY A 24 -5.14 -13.04 9.07
N LEU A 25 -3.92 -13.01 8.55
CA LEU A 25 -3.66 -12.77 7.13
C LEU A 25 -4.25 -13.87 6.24
N GLY A 26 -4.14 -15.13 6.64
CA GLY A 26 -4.73 -16.27 5.93
C GLY A 26 -6.26 -16.19 5.87
N LEU A 27 -6.91 -15.77 6.96
CA LEU A 27 -8.36 -15.53 6.99
C LEU A 27 -8.77 -14.36 6.08
N VAL A 28 -7.99 -13.28 6.03
CA VAL A 28 -8.23 -12.15 5.10
C VAL A 28 -8.09 -12.61 3.65
N LEU A 29 -7.05 -13.38 3.33
CA LEU A 29 -6.87 -13.95 2.00
C LEU A 29 -8.02 -14.87 1.60
N LEU A 30 -8.45 -15.76 2.51
CA LEU A 30 -9.59 -16.64 2.29
C LEU A 30 -10.87 -15.83 2.06
N ALA A 31 -11.12 -14.81 2.90
CA ALA A 31 -12.28 -13.93 2.76
C ALA A 31 -12.27 -13.18 1.42
N SER A 32 -11.10 -12.76 0.92
CA SER A 32 -10.96 -12.17 -0.41
C SER A 32 -11.48 -13.10 -1.50
N PHE A 33 -11.05 -14.36 -1.49
CA PHE A 33 -11.53 -15.35 -2.46
C PHE A 33 -13.03 -15.64 -2.32
N VAL A 34 -13.55 -15.75 -1.09
CA VAL A 34 -14.96 -16.09 -0.85
C VAL A 34 -15.90 -14.95 -1.22
N ILE A 35 -15.54 -13.70 -0.89
CA ILE A 35 -16.42 -12.54 -1.07
C ILE A 35 -16.24 -11.91 -2.46
N MET A 36 -15.00 -11.77 -2.92
CA MET A 36 -14.66 -11.05 -4.16
C MET A 36 -14.38 -11.97 -5.35
N GLY A 37 -14.27 -13.28 -5.12
CA GLY A 37 -13.97 -14.27 -6.16
C GLY A 37 -12.52 -14.26 -6.65
N ARG A 38 -11.64 -13.48 -6.01
CA ARG A 38 -10.22 -13.33 -6.37
C ARG A 38 -9.36 -13.05 -5.16
N GLY A 39 -8.07 -13.37 -5.27
CA GLY A 39 -7.08 -13.16 -4.21
C GLY A 39 -6.64 -11.71 -4.06
N LEU A 40 -5.89 -11.44 -3.00
CA LEU A 40 -5.29 -10.14 -2.71
C LEU A 40 -4.31 -9.73 -3.82
N GLY A 41 -4.26 -8.44 -4.13
CA GLY A 41 -3.31 -7.91 -5.10
C GLY A 41 -2.94 -6.45 -4.85
N ALA A 42 -1.82 -6.04 -5.42
CA ALA A 42 -1.33 -4.66 -5.32
C ALA A 42 -1.14 -4.03 -6.71
N SER A 43 -0.39 -4.70 -7.60
CA SER A 43 0.02 -4.12 -8.88
C SER A 43 -1.14 -3.70 -9.77
N GLY A 44 -2.27 -4.43 -9.76
CA GLY A 44 -3.46 -4.08 -10.54
C GLY A 44 -4.03 -2.69 -10.19
N ALA A 45 -4.02 -2.30 -8.92
CA ALA A 45 -4.47 -0.97 -8.51
C ALA A 45 -3.60 0.15 -9.10
N PHE A 46 -2.28 -0.03 -9.05
CA PHE A 46 -1.32 0.92 -9.61
C PHE A 46 -1.37 0.95 -11.14
N SER A 47 -1.53 -0.20 -11.79
CA SER A 47 -1.71 -0.30 -13.24
C SER A 47 -3.00 0.38 -13.70
N SER A 48 -4.13 0.19 -13.02
CA SER A 48 -5.39 0.88 -13.31
C SER A 48 -5.28 2.39 -13.14
N ALA A 49 -4.59 2.85 -12.09
CA ALA A 49 -4.31 4.27 -11.88
C ALA A 49 -3.40 4.85 -12.97
N ALA A 50 -2.32 4.14 -13.33
CA ALA A 50 -1.40 4.54 -14.39
C ALA A 50 -2.10 4.57 -15.75
N ALA A 51 -2.88 3.55 -16.10
CA ALA A 51 -3.63 3.49 -17.35
C ALA A 51 -4.62 4.65 -17.45
N TRP A 52 -5.33 4.97 -16.36
CA TRP A 52 -6.22 6.13 -16.30
C TRP A 52 -5.47 7.45 -16.49
N LEU A 53 -4.34 7.65 -15.80
CA LEU A 53 -3.51 8.86 -15.96
C LEU A 53 -2.97 9.00 -17.39
N VAL A 54 -2.48 7.91 -17.98
CA VAL A 54 -1.97 7.91 -19.36
C VAL A 54 -3.09 8.19 -20.35
N GLN A 55 -4.30 7.67 -20.14
CA GLN A 55 -5.46 8.00 -20.96
C GLN A 55 -5.80 9.50 -20.93
N GLN A 56 -5.62 10.17 -19.79
CA GLN A 56 -5.89 11.61 -19.65
C GLN A 56 -4.83 12.48 -20.31
N VAL A 57 -3.56 12.07 -20.28
CA VAL A 57 -2.43 12.85 -20.83
C VAL A 57 -2.15 12.53 -22.30
N ALA A 58 -2.28 11.26 -22.68
CA ALA A 58 -1.92 10.73 -24.01
C ALA A 58 -2.92 9.65 -24.49
N PRO A 59 -4.17 10.04 -24.82
CA PRO A 59 -5.25 9.10 -25.15
C PRO A 59 -4.95 8.21 -26.37
N LEU A 60 -4.27 8.75 -27.39
CA LEU A 60 -3.88 7.97 -28.58
C LEU A 60 -2.87 6.88 -28.24
N HIS A 61 -1.91 7.18 -27.35
CA HIS A 61 -0.92 6.21 -26.89
C HIS A 61 -1.59 5.11 -26.06
N ALA A 62 -2.46 5.49 -25.11
CA ALA A 62 -3.25 4.56 -24.31
C ALA A 62 -4.08 3.60 -25.17
N ALA A 63 -4.76 4.11 -26.20
CA ALA A 63 -5.60 3.30 -27.09
C ALA A 63 -4.80 2.34 -27.99
N SER A 64 -3.57 2.70 -28.37
CA SER A 64 -2.67 1.88 -29.18
C SER A 64 -1.93 0.79 -28.40
N ASN A 65 -1.85 0.91 -27.07
CA ASN A 65 -1.08 0.01 -26.24
C ASN A 65 -1.97 -1.05 -25.59
N THR A 66 -1.73 -2.31 -25.92
CA THR A 66 -2.51 -3.46 -25.44
C THR A 66 -2.53 -3.56 -23.92
N PHE A 67 -1.45 -3.18 -23.24
CA PHE A 67 -1.35 -3.20 -21.78
C PHE A 67 -2.37 -2.26 -21.13
N TYR A 68 -2.44 -1.00 -21.56
CA TYR A 68 -3.37 -0.03 -20.98
C TYR A 68 -4.82 -0.37 -21.30
N ARG A 69 -5.10 -0.94 -22.47
CA ARG A 69 -6.46 -1.34 -22.86
C ARG A 69 -7.11 -2.33 -21.91
N GLU A 70 -6.33 -3.28 -21.38
CA GLU A 70 -6.85 -4.27 -20.42
C GLU A 70 -7.36 -3.62 -19.13
N TYR A 71 -6.64 -2.62 -18.62
CA TYR A 71 -7.01 -1.89 -17.40
C TYR A 71 -8.05 -0.78 -17.64
N LEU A 72 -8.11 -0.23 -18.84
CA LEU A 72 -9.14 0.75 -19.23
C LEU A 72 -10.50 0.07 -19.50
N GLY A 73 -10.48 -1.20 -19.88
CA GLY A 73 -11.67 -1.99 -20.18
C GLY A 73 -12.42 -1.51 -21.42
N ASP A 74 -13.72 -1.76 -21.46
CA ASP A 74 -14.63 -1.41 -22.55
C ASP A 74 -15.24 0.00 -22.43
N GLY A 75 -14.85 0.75 -21.39
CA GLY A 75 -15.38 2.09 -21.10
C GLY A 75 -16.71 2.11 -20.37
N THR A 76 -17.30 0.96 -20.02
CA THR A 76 -18.57 0.90 -19.27
C THR A 76 -18.40 1.13 -17.78
N VAL A 77 -17.24 0.75 -17.24
CA VAL A 77 -16.88 0.90 -15.83
C VAL A 77 -15.62 1.76 -15.71
N HIS A 78 -15.65 2.74 -14.82
CA HIS A 78 -14.49 3.60 -14.59
C HIS A 78 -13.29 2.75 -14.09
N PRO A 79 -12.08 2.87 -14.68
CA PRO A 79 -10.92 2.03 -14.35
C PRO A 79 -10.55 2.01 -12.85
N LEU A 80 -10.73 3.15 -12.16
CA LEU A 80 -10.50 3.27 -10.72
C LEU A 80 -11.55 2.57 -9.83
N LYS A 81 -12.63 2.02 -10.42
CA LYS A 81 -13.61 1.21 -9.69
C LYS A 81 -13.23 -0.27 -9.66
N ASP A 82 -12.05 -0.64 -10.12
CA ASP A 82 -11.52 -1.98 -9.90
C ASP A 82 -11.38 -2.25 -8.40
N TRP A 83 -11.74 -3.47 -8.00
CA TRP A 83 -11.76 -3.88 -6.60
C TRP A 83 -10.36 -3.72 -5.95
N LEU A 84 -9.29 -3.93 -6.73
CA LEU A 84 -7.90 -3.80 -6.27
C LEU A 84 -7.60 -2.39 -5.78
N VAL A 85 -8.22 -1.36 -6.37
CA VAL A 85 -8.07 0.02 -5.93
C VAL A 85 -8.67 0.19 -4.53
N PHE A 86 -9.85 -0.38 -4.29
CA PHE A 86 -10.46 -0.38 -2.96
C PHE A 86 -9.68 -1.22 -1.95
N GLU A 87 -9.13 -2.36 -2.37
CA GLU A 87 -8.27 -3.21 -1.55
C GLU A 87 -7.04 -2.44 -1.07
N VAL A 88 -6.29 -1.81 -1.98
CA VAL A 88 -5.07 -1.05 -1.66
C VAL A 88 -5.38 0.16 -0.79
N LEU A 89 -6.49 0.87 -1.03
CA LEU A 89 -6.94 1.97 -0.16
C LEU A 89 -7.29 1.47 1.24
N GLY A 90 -8.02 0.36 1.35
CA GLY A 90 -8.36 -0.27 2.62
C GLY A 90 -7.12 -0.74 3.39
N LEU A 91 -6.16 -1.35 2.69
CA LEU A 91 -4.87 -1.76 3.23
C LEU A 91 -4.07 -0.56 3.76
N PHE A 92 -4.01 0.53 3.00
CA PHE A 92 -3.32 1.74 3.42
C PHE A 92 -3.95 2.35 4.68
N ILE A 93 -5.27 2.54 4.69
CA ILE A 93 -5.99 3.11 5.84
C ILE A 93 -5.89 2.18 7.07
N GLY A 94 -6.13 0.88 6.89
CA GLY A 94 -6.05 -0.11 7.96
C GLY A 94 -4.65 -0.22 8.57
N GLY A 95 -3.61 -0.24 7.72
CA GLY A 95 -2.22 -0.23 8.13
C GLY A 95 -1.85 1.04 8.92
N PHE A 96 -2.31 2.20 8.46
CA PHE A 96 -2.09 3.47 9.15
C PHE A 96 -2.76 3.53 10.51
N ILE A 97 -4.05 3.13 10.60
CA ILE A 97 -4.77 3.05 11.87
C ILE A 97 -4.06 2.09 12.83
N SER A 98 -3.66 0.91 12.34
CA SER A 98 -2.90 -0.08 13.13
C SER A 98 -1.59 0.50 13.67
N ALA A 99 -0.82 1.20 12.83
CA ALA A 99 0.43 1.85 13.24
C ALA A 99 0.20 2.95 14.29
N LYS A 100 -0.88 3.73 14.16
CA LYS A 100 -1.25 4.78 15.11
C LYS A 100 -1.64 4.19 16.47
N LEU A 101 -2.46 3.14 16.48
CA LEU A 101 -2.87 2.43 17.70
C LEU A 101 -1.69 1.73 18.40
N ALA A 102 -0.67 1.33 17.64
CA ALA A 102 0.55 0.73 18.16
C ALA A 102 1.62 1.75 18.60
N HIS A 103 1.38 3.06 18.42
CA HIS A 103 2.34 4.14 18.65
C HIS A 103 3.64 4.00 17.84
N ARG A 104 3.51 3.62 16.56
CA ARG A 104 4.63 3.34 15.65
C ARG A 104 4.74 4.32 14.48
N VAL A 105 3.88 5.31 14.39
CA VAL A 105 3.96 6.33 13.34
C VAL A 105 5.17 7.23 13.63
N LYS A 106 6.21 7.13 12.80
CA LYS A 106 7.42 7.94 12.85
C LYS A 106 7.76 8.44 11.45
N GLY A 107 8.07 9.73 11.32
CA GLY A 107 8.59 10.29 10.08
C GLY A 107 10.08 10.01 9.97
N GLY A 108 10.54 9.50 8.82
CA GLY A 108 11.94 9.22 8.59
C GLY A 108 12.18 8.38 7.35
N VAL A 109 13.46 8.16 7.03
CA VAL A 109 13.88 7.24 5.97
C VAL A 109 14.51 6.01 6.63
N GLU A 110 13.85 4.87 6.52
CA GLU A 110 14.34 3.59 7.05
C GLU A 110 15.58 3.16 6.27
N LYS A 111 16.75 3.29 6.88
CA LYS A 111 18.05 3.06 6.24
C LYS A 111 19.04 2.43 7.21
N GLY A 112 19.94 1.59 6.67
CA GLY A 112 21.04 1.02 7.45
C GLY A 112 22.08 2.08 7.85
N PRO A 113 22.96 1.78 8.82
CA PRO A 113 23.95 2.73 9.32
C PRO A 113 24.97 3.16 8.25
N ARG A 114 25.16 2.36 7.20
CA ARG A 114 26.18 2.56 6.15
C ARG A 114 25.69 3.29 4.90
N ILE A 115 24.39 3.58 4.77
CA ILE A 115 23.83 4.19 3.55
C ILE A 115 23.29 5.60 3.84
N SER A 116 23.44 6.51 2.89
CA SER A 116 22.84 7.85 2.96
C SER A 116 21.35 7.81 2.62
N SER A 117 20.58 8.82 3.07
CA SER A 117 19.15 8.92 2.74
C SER A 117 18.92 9.05 1.23
N GLY A 118 19.78 9.79 0.53
CA GLY A 118 19.70 9.94 -0.93
C GLY A 118 19.89 8.60 -1.66
N LEU A 119 20.90 7.81 -1.25
CA LEU A 119 21.11 6.49 -1.84
C LEU A 119 19.95 5.53 -1.55
N ARG A 120 19.39 5.55 -0.33
CA ARG A 120 18.22 4.74 0.02
C ARG A 120 17.00 5.08 -0.83
N LEU A 121 16.73 6.36 -1.04
CA LEU A 121 15.63 6.82 -1.88
C LEU A 121 15.85 6.46 -3.35
N LEU A 122 17.07 6.61 -3.86
CA LEU A 122 17.43 6.21 -5.22
C LEU A 122 17.23 4.70 -5.42
N LEU A 123 17.70 3.87 -4.48
CA LEU A 123 17.49 2.42 -4.54
C LEU A 123 16.01 2.03 -4.41
N ALA A 124 15.24 2.72 -3.57
CA ALA A 124 13.80 2.47 -3.46
C ALA A 124 13.05 2.84 -4.75
N PHE A 125 13.45 3.94 -5.40
CA PHE A 125 12.90 4.35 -6.68
C PHE A 125 13.25 3.37 -7.80
N LEU A 126 14.54 3.02 -7.94
CA LEU A 126 14.98 2.06 -8.94
C LEU A 126 14.35 0.67 -8.72
N GLY A 127 14.30 0.21 -7.47
CA GLY A 127 13.73 -1.10 -7.13
C GLY A 127 12.21 -1.17 -7.24
N GLY A 128 11.49 -0.05 -7.11
CA GLY A 128 10.04 0.01 -7.32
C GLY A 128 9.64 0.32 -8.76
N GLY A 129 10.55 0.84 -9.57
CA GLY A 129 10.34 1.13 -10.99
C GLY A 129 10.65 -0.04 -11.93
N ILE A 130 11.25 -1.12 -11.41
CA ILE A 130 11.47 -2.40 -12.11
C ILE A 130 10.45 -3.44 -11.64
#